data_AF-A0A1F8BMG1-F1
#
_entry.id   AF-A0A1F8BMG1-F1
#
_cell.length_a   1.000
_cell.length_b   1.000
_cell.length_c   1.000
_cell.angle_alpha   90.00
_cell.angle_beta   90.00
_cell.angle_gamma   90.00
#
_symmetry.space_group_name_H-M   'P 1'
#
loop_
_entity.id
_entity.type
_entity.pdbx_description
1 polymer ?
#
loop_
_entity_poly.entity_id
_entity_poly.type
_entity_poly.pdbx_seq_one_letter_code
_entity_poly.pdbx_strand_id
1 'polypeptide(L)'
;MPEYNHLEEAKTNPIILEIINEWVSNGLLAFGNKNDLDAQSFGYISVTSYGEECFQNEIILPYDPDGYLAEYKAQVASVDDITLKYLGEAITAYNRDLLLSSAITLGVASENVVLLLIESFAQALPNTTRRSSFQNRIRDKWITSQYTIFKAELSHFLNQIPTDLKQDLDTYLDGIFNFIRVNRNQAGHPTGNMPVRKVALHNIQMFVDYSKRVFDIREFFLNNSFT
;
A
#
# COMPACT_ATOMS: atom_id res chain seq x y z
N MET A 1 17.88 -14.06 61.45
CA MET A 1 18.37 -14.55 60.15
C MET A 1 17.58 -13.84 59.07
N PRO A 2 18.21 -13.01 58.22
CA PRO A 2 17.51 -12.31 57.16
C PRO A 2 17.72 -13.05 55.83
N GLU A 3 16.64 -13.48 55.18
CA GLU A 3 16.62 -13.72 53.74
C GLU A 3 15.38 -13.01 53.18
N TYR A 4 15.51 -11.70 53.00
CA TYR A 4 14.69 -10.99 52.02
C TYR A 4 15.31 -11.29 50.65
N ASN A 5 14.64 -12.16 49.91
CA ASN A 5 14.99 -12.45 48.52
C ASN A 5 14.59 -11.23 47.69
N HIS A 6 15.53 -10.31 47.50
CA HIS A 6 15.40 -9.22 46.55
C HIS A 6 15.49 -9.80 45.14
N LEU A 7 14.36 -10.25 44.60
CA LEU A 7 14.19 -10.24 43.15
C LEU A 7 14.24 -8.77 42.75
N GLU A 8 15.36 -8.32 42.19
CA GLU A 8 15.38 -7.06 41.44
C GLU A 8 14.26 -7.15 40.41
N GLU A 9 13.18 -6.39 40.62
CA GLU A 9 12.19 -6.16 39.59
C GLU A 9 12.94 -5.56 38.41
N ALA A 10 13.21 -6.39 37.40
CA ALA A 10 13.73 -5.92 36.13
C ALA A 10 12.75 -4.86 35.65
N LYS A 11 13.18 -3.59 35.67
CA LYS A 11 12.40 -2.49 35.12
C LYS A 11 12.26 -2.75 33.63
N THR A 12 11.16 -3.37 33.25
CA THR A 12 10.80 -3.56 31.84
C THR A 12 10.79 -2.19 31.19
N ASN A 13 11.61 -2.02 30.15
CA ASN A 13 11.62 -0.78 29.39
C ASN A 13 10.19 -0.53 28.86
N PRO A 14 9.58 0.64 29.10
CA PRO A 14 8.21 0.94 28.66
C PRO A 14 7.97 0.64 27.17
N ILE A 15 9.00 0.81 26.34
CA ILE A 15 8.98 0.50 24.90
C ILE A 15 8.66 -0.98 24.65
N ILE A 16 9.14 -1.90 25.49
CA ILE A 16 8.86 -3.34 25.34
C ILE A 16 7.37 -3.62 25.54
N LEU A 17 6.73 -2.94 26.49
CA LEU A 17 5.29 -3.09 26.72
C LEU A 17 4.47 -2.51 25.56
N GLU A 18 4.93 -1.40 24.97
CA GLU A 18 4.32 -0.81 23.78
C GLU A 18 4.40 -1.76 22.57
N ILE A 19 5.59 -2.33 22.31
CA ILE A 19 5.80 -3.32 21.24
C ILE A 19 4.95 -4.57 21.46
N ILE A 20 4.91 -5.10 22.68
CA ILE A 20 4.07 -6.27 23.00
C ILE A 20 2.59 -5.93 22.77
N ASN A 21 2.13 -4.75 23.21
CA ASN A 21 0.75 -4.34 23.03
C ASN A 21 0.39 -4.16 21.55
N GLU A 22 1.33 -3.64 20.76
CA GLU A 22 1.20 -3.54 19.30
C GLU A 22 1.13 -4.92 18.65
N TRP A 23 2.02 -5.84 19.00
CA TRP A 23 2.02 -7.20 18.43
C TRP A 23 0.79 -8.02 18.83
N VAL A 24 0.26 -7.81 20.05
CA VAL A 24 -1.02 -8.38 20.47
C VAL A 24 -2.17 -7.76 19.69
N SER A 25 -2.18 -6.44 19.51
CA SER A 25 -3.22 -5.73 18.75
C SER A 25 -3.24 -6.12 17.27
N ASN A 26 -2.07 -6.45 16.71
CA ASN A 26 -1.90 -6.95 15.35
C ASN A 26 -2.07 -8.48 15.23
N GLY A 27 -2.41 -9.17 16.32
CA GLY A 27 -2.66 -10.60 16.34
C GLY A 27 -1.43 -11.49 16.10
N LEU A 28 -0.21 -10.94 16.16
CA LEU A 28 1.04 -11.70 16.10
C LEU A 28 1.24 -12.49 17.39
N LEU A 29 0.89 -11.87 18.51
CA LEU A 29 0.94 -12.46 19.85
C LEU A 29 -0.47 -12.56 20.44
N ALA A 30 -0.67 -13.49 21.36
CA ALA A 30 -1.86 -13.60 22.18
C ALA A 30 -1.48 -13.96 23.62
N PHE A 31 -2.27 -13.49 24.59
CA PHE A 31 -2.13 -13.91 25.98
C PHE A 31 -2.61 -15.35 26.15
N GLY A 32 -1.89 -16.11 26.99
CA GLY A 32 -2.13 -17.52 27.26
C GLY A 32 -1.10 -18.44 26.60
N ASN A 33 -1.16 -19.71 26.95
CA ASN A 33 -0.28 -20.75 26.40
C ASN A 33 -0.99 -21.46 25.23
N LYS A 34 -0.45 -21.35 24.02
CA LYS A 34 -1.00 -22.00 22.81
C LYS A 34 -1.04 -23.54 22.91
N ASN A 35 -0.17 -24.13 23.74
CA ASN A 35 -0.03 -25.58 23.90
C ASN A 35 -0.76 -26.14 25.13
N ASP A 36 -1.38 -25.29 25.93
CA ASP A 36 -2.03 -25.69 27.18
C ASP A 36 -3.31 -24.86 27.39
N LEU A 37 -4.45 -25.46 27.04
CA LEU A 37 -5.77 -24.84 27.12
C LEU A 37 -6.27 -24.67 28.56
N ASP A 38 -5.69 -25.42 29.51
CA ASP A 38 -6.03 -25.33 30.94
C ASP A 38 -5.17 -24.26 31.65
N ALA A 39 -4.04 -23.88 31.06
CA ALA A 39 -3.21 -22.74 31.46
C ALA A 39 -3.64 -21.42 30.79
N GLN A 40 -4.92 -21.03 30.92
CA GLN A 40 -5.40 -19.67 30.59
C GLN A 40 -4.93 -18.60 31.61
N SER A 41 -3.74 -18.79 32.19
CA SER A 41 -3.16 -17.79 33.06
C SER A 41 -2.65 -16.64 32.18
N PHE A 42 -3.10 -15.42 32.48
CA PHE A 42 -2.67 -14.16 31.85
C PHE A 42 -1.15 -13.87 31.99
N GLY A 43 -0.36 -14.80 32.55
CA GLY A 43 1.09 -14.67 32.73
C GLY A 43 1.93 -15.16 31.55
N TYR A 44 1.32 -15.75 30.52
CA TYR A 44 2.03 -16.22 29.32
C TYR A 44 1.61 -15.42 28.08
N ILE A 45 2.56 -15.28 27.16
CA ILE A 45 2.32 -14.73 25.82
C ILE A 45 2.81 -15.78 24.82
N SER A 46 1.96 -16.11 23.85
CA SER A 46 2.26 -17.06 22.79
C SER A 46 2.22 -16.39 21.42
N VAL A 47 3.03 -16.88 20.49
CA VAL A 47 2.90 -16.53 19.08
C VAL A 47 1.66 -17.22 18.51
N THR A 48 0.82 -16.47 17.81
CA THR A 48 -0.37 -17.04 17.16
C THR A 48 0.04 -17.84 15.92
N SER A 49 -0.85 -18.69 15.38
CA SER A 49 -0.58 -19.35 14.08
C SER A 49 -0.35 -18.33 12.96
N TYR A 50 -0.99 -17.16 13.04
CA TYR A 50 -0.76 -16.04 12.12
C TYR A 50 0.64 -15.44 12.32
N GLY A 51 1.07 -15.21 13.57
CA GLY A 51 2.41 -14.73 13.90
C GLY A 51 3.51 -15.69 13.44
N GLU A 52 3.29 -17.00 13.53
CA GLU A 52 4.23 -18.01 13.02
C GLU A 52 4.39 -17.93 11.50
N GLU A 53 3.29 -17.85 10.75
CA GLU A 53 3.32 -17.65 9.28
C GLU A 53 4.06 -16.36 8.91
N CYS A 54 3.82 -15.30 9.70
CA CYS A 54 4.46 -14.00 9.56
C CYS A 54 5.98 -14.05 9.73
N PHE A 55 6.47 -14.69 10.80
CA PHE A 55 7.90 -14.79 11.09
C PHE A 55 8.63 -15.75 10.13
N GLN A 56 7.97 -16.81 9.65
CA GLN A 56 8.58 -17.80 8.77
C GLN A 56 8.82 -17.31 7.35
N ASN A 57 7.93 -16.46 6.83
CA ASN A 57 7.96 -16.05 5.43
C ASN A 57 8.75 -14.76 5.17
N GLU A 58 9.46 -14.21 6.19
CA GLU A 58 10.12 -12.90 6.14
C GLU A 58 9.26 -11.83 5.44
N ILE A 59 7.93 -11.94 5.63
CA ILE A 59 7.02 -10.98 5.05
C ILE A 59 7.35 -9.68 5.77
N ILE A 60 7.81 -8.67 5.02
CA ILE A 60 7.80 -7.28 5.47
C ILE A 60 6.34 -6.97 5.70
N LEU A 61 5.93 -7.23 6.94
CA LEU A 61 4.56 -7.09 7.35
C LEU A 61 4.33 -5.63 7.64
N PRO A 62 3.13 -5.12 7.36
CA PRO A 62 2.79 -3.75 7.67
C PRO A 62 2.68 -3.46 9.19
N TYR A 63 3.28 -4.26 10.10
CA TYR A 63 3.09 -4.12 11.55
C TYR A 63 3.57 -2.78 12.10
N ASP A 64 4.53 -2.16 11.41
CA ASP A 64 4.93 -0.77 11.61
C ASP A 64 4.48 0.04 10.38
N PRO A 65 3.25 0.58 10.38
CA PRO A 65 2.77 1.45 9.31
C PRO A 65 3.72 2.61 9.05
N ASP A 66 4.31 3.18 10.10
CA ASP A 66 5.19 4.35 9.98
C ASP A 66 6.52 3.97 9.33
N GLY A 67 7.11 2.85 9.75
CA GLY A 67 8.32 2.28 9.14
C GLY A 67 8.10 1.88 7.68
N TYR A 68 6.98 1.23 7.37
CA TYR A 68 6.62 0.89 5.99
C TYR A 68 6.47 2.13 5.12
N LEU A 69 5.76 3.16 5.60
CA LEU A 69 5.58 4.42 4.88
C LEU A 69 6.90 5.18 4.73
N ALA A 70 7.78 5.14 5.74
CA ALA A 70 9.10 5.75 5.68
C ALA A 70 9.98 5.07 4.63
N GLU A 71 9.99 3.74 4.59
CA GLU A 71 10.72 2.98 3.58
C GLU A 71 10.16 3.26 2.17
N TYR A 72 8.83 3.24 2.02
CA TYR A 72 8.18 3.57 0.75
C TYR A 72 8.53 4.99 0.28
N LYS A 73 8.49 5.99 1.18
CA LYS A 73 8.88 7.37 0.89
C LYS A 73 10.36 7.50 0.53
N ALA A 74 11.24 6.69 1.14
CA ALA A 74 12.65 6.65 0.78
C ALA A 74 12.86 6.07 -0.64
N GLN A 75 12.04 5.08 -1.04
CA GLN A 75 12.08 4.50 -2.38
C GLN A 75 11.44 5.39 -3.45
N VAL A 76 10.42 6.18 -3.08
CA VAL A 76 9.65 7.06 -3.96
C VAL A 76 9.60 8.46 -3.38
N ALA A 77 10.71 9.19 -3.47
CA ALA A 77 10.86 10.50 -2.84
C ALA A 77 9.85 11.56 -3.34
N SER A 78 9.33 11.40 -4.56
CA SER A 78 8.34 12.29 -5.19
C SER A 78 6.89 11.98 -4.82
N VAL A 79 6.64 10.98 -3.97
CA VAL A 79 5.28 10.63 -3.56
C VAL A 79 4.64 11.76 -2.76
N ASP A 80 3.36 12.03 -3.04
CA ASP A 80 2.60 13.08 -2.39
C ASP A 80 1.96 12.60 -1.08
N ASP A 81 1.63 13.56 -0.21
CA ASP A 81 1.07 13.27 1.11
C ASP A 81 -0.32 12.61 1.03
N ILE A 82 -1.09 12.80 -0.06
CA ILE A 82 -2.41 12.16 -0.22
C ILE A 82 -2.21 10.66 -0.46
N THR A 83 -1.30 10.26 -1.34
CA THR A 83 -0.96 8.85 -1.56
C THR A 83 -0.48 8.19 -0.27
N LEU A 84 0.46 8.83 0.44
CA LEU A 84 0.98 8.32 1.72
C LEU A 84 -0.12 8.12 2.75
N LYS A 85 -1.03 9.10 2.88
CA LYS A 85 -2.14 9.03 3.82
C LYS A 85 -3.06 7.84 3.54
N TYR A 86 -3.49 7.66 2.29
CA TYR A 86 -4.38 6.55 1.94
C TYR A 86 -3.69 5.18 2.01
N LEU A 87 -2.40 5.10 1.69
CA LEU A 87 -1.62 3.88 1.88
C LEU A 87 -1.51 3.52 3.38
N GLY A 88 -1.25 4.52 4.23
CA GLY A 88 -1.19 4.33 5.68
C GLY A 88 -2.51 3.85 6.29
N GLU A 89 -3.63 4.42 5.84
CA GLU A 89 -4.98 3.94 6.22
C GLU A 89 -5.22 2.50 5.75
N ALA A 90 -4.78 2.15 4.54
CA ALA A 90 -4.95 0.81 3.99
C ALA A 90 -4.18 -0.25 4.79
N ILE A 91 -2.95 0.08 5.17
CA ILE A 91 -2.08 -0.74 6.02
C ILE A 91 -2.68 -0.87 7.42
N THR A 92 -3.08 0.24 8.03
CA THR A 92 -3.67 0.24 9.37
C THR A 92 -4.97 -0.57 9.42
N ALA A 93 -5.80 -0.44 8.39
CA ALA A 93 -7.02 -1.24 8.26
C ALA A 93 -6.72 -2.73 8.07
N TYR A 94 -5.72 -3.08 7.25
CA TYR A 94 -5.30 -4.46 7.04
C TYR A 94 -4.84 -5.12 8.35
N ASN A 95 -4.02 -4.40 9.11
CA ASN A 95 -3.49 -4.82 10.40
C ASN A 95 -4.59 -5.10 11.44
N ARG A 96 -5.68 -4.33 11.40
CA ARG A 96 -6.85 -4.48 12.26
C ARG A 96 -7.91 -5.45 11.71
N ASP A 97 -7.56 -6.22 10.67
CA ASP A 97 -8.46 -7.16 9.97
C ASP A 97 -9.71 -6.50 9.34
N LEU A 98 -9.65 -5.18 9.09
CA LEU A 98 -10.68 -4.42 8.39
C LEU A 98 -10.47 -4.50 6.87
N LEU A 99 -10.53 -5.71 6.31
CA LEU A 99 -10.10 -6.02 4.95
C LEU A 99 -10.86 -5.25 3.86
N LEU A 100 -12.16 -5.00 4.05
CA LEU A 100 -12.95 -4.16 3.14
C LEU A 100 -12.41 -2.73 3.09
N SER A 101 -12.16 -2.14 4.26
CA SER A 101 -11.64 -0.79 4.40
C SER A 101 -10.23 -0.67 3.83
N SER A 102 -9.39 -1.70 4.06
CA SER A 102 -8.05 -1.79 3.48
C SER A 102 -8.10 -1.81 1.95
N ALA A 103 -8.92 -2.67 1.35
CA ALA A 103 -9.06 -2.74 -0.11
C ALA A 103 -9.60 -1.44 -0.72
N ILE A 104 -10.55 -0.78 -0.04
CA ILE A 104 -11.11 0.50 -0.49
C ILE A 104 -10.04 1.59 -0.48
N THR A 105 -9.37 1.77 0.66
CA THR A 105 -8.37 2.85 0.85
C THR A 105 -7.13 2.64 0.00
N LEU A 106 -6.66 1.41 -0.17
CA LEU A 106 -5.56 1.09 -1.10
C LEU A 106 -5.95 1.44 -2.54
N GLY A 107 -7.20 1.16 -2.92
CA GLY A 107 -7.73 1.56 -4.23
C GLY A 107 -7.71 3.07 -4.43
N VAL A 108 -8.01 3.86 -3.39
CA VAL A 108 -7.94 5.34 -3.46
C VAL A 108 -6.49 5.82 -3.62
N ALA A 109 -5.54 5.26 -2.85
CA ALA A 109 -4.12 5.55 -3.03
C ALA A 109 -3.68 5.25 -4.47
N SER A 110 -4.15 4.13 -5.01
CA SER A 110 -3.80 3.68 -6.35
C SER A 110 -4.35 4.57 -7.45
N GLU A 111 -5.59 5.04 -7.30
CA GLU A 111 -6.19 6.01 -8.21
C GLU A 111 -5.47 7.35 -8.18
N ASN A 112 -5.03 7.82 -7.01
CA ASN A 112 -4.27 9.07 -6.88
C ASN A 112 -2.93 8.99 -7.64
N VAL A 113 -2.19 7.89 -7.49
CA VAL A 113 -0.94 7.66 -8.23
C VAL A 113 -1.15 7.71 -9.75
N VAL A 114 -2.23 7.11 -10.25
CA VAL A 114 -2.56 7.14 -11.69
C VAL A 114 -3.03 8.53 -12.14
N LEU A 115 -3.78 9.27 -11.31
CA LEU A 115 -4.17 10.65 -11.60
C LEU A 115 -2.93 11.55 -11.76
N LEU A 116 -1.96 11.45 -10.85
CA LEU A 116 -0.70 12.19 -10.94
C LEU A 116 0.09 11.86 -12.22
N LEU A 117 0.07 10.61 -12.66
CA LEU A 117 0.65 10.20 -13.93
C LEU A 117 -0.07 10.87 -15.11
N ILE A 118 -1.40 10.84 -15.15
CA ILE A 118 -2.21 11.46 -16.21
C ILE A 118 -1.97 12.98 -16.26
N GLU A 119 -1.87 13.63 -15.11
CA GLU A 119 -1.59 15.05 -15.01
C GLU A 119 -0.20 15.41 -15.53
N SER A 120 0.84 14.65 -15.15
CA SER A 120 2.19 14.86 -15.67
C SER A 120 2.28 14.63 -17.17
N PHE A 121 1.58 13.62 -17.71
CA PHE A 121 1.47 13.39 -19.14
C PHE A 121 0.82 14.59 -19.85
N ALA A 122 -0.24 15.16 -19.27
CA ALA A 122 -0.87 16.35 -19.81
C ALA A 122 0.11 17.53 -19.90
N GLN A 123 1.04 17.66 -18.95
CA GLN A 123 2.07 18.70 -18.96
C GLN A 123 3.16 18.43 -20.02
N ALA A 124 3.49 17.16 -20.28
CA ALA A 124 4.49 16.75 -21.26
C ALA A 124 4.06 16.96 -22.73
N LEU A 125 2.78 17.20 -23.01
CA LEU A 125 2.30 17.37 -24.40
C LEU A 125 2.95 18.59 -25.11
N PRO A 126 3.18 18.54 -26.43
CA PRO A 126 4.04 19.48 -27.17
C PRO A 126 3.60 20.95 -27.17
N ASN A 127 2.29 21.23 -27.12
CA ASN A 127 1.77 22.60 -27.22
C ASN A 127 0.52 22.83 -26.36
N THR A 128 0.28 24.10 -26.02
CA THR A 128 -0.82 24.55 -25.14
C THR A 128 -2.21 24.17 -25.66
N THR A 129 -2.40 24.12 -26.98
CA THR A 129 -3.65 23.69 -27.61
C THR A 129 -3.92 22.21 -27.39
N ARG A 130 -2.92 21.34 -27.60
CA ARG A 130 -2.97 19.90 -27.32
C ARG A 130 -3.20 19.65 -25.83
N ARG A 131 -2.48 20.36 -24.96
CA ARG A 131 -2.65 20.31 -23.49
C ARG A 131 -4.09 20.62 -23.09
N SER A 132 -4.62 21.76 -23.54
CA SER A 132 -5.98 22.19 -23.24
C SER A 132 -7.03 21.22 -23.78
N SER A 133 -6.83 20.71 -25.01
CA SER A 133 -7.73 19.74 -25.62
C SER A 133 -7.77 18.42 -24.83
N PHE A 134 -6.60 17.91 -24.44
CA PHE A 134 -6.49 16.72 -23.59
C PHE A 134 -7.15 16.92 -22.23
N GLN A 135 -6.83 18.03 -21.54
CA GLN A 135 -7.42 18.38 -20.25
C GLN A 135 -8.94 18.49 -20.31
N ASN A 136 -9.49 19.11 -21.36
CA ASN A 136 -10.94 19.18 -21.57
C ASN A 136 -11.57 17.79 -21.77
N ARG A 137 -10.85 16.85 -22.41
CA ARG A 137 -11.34 15.49 -22.62
C ARG A 137 -11.36 14.65 -21.37
N ILE A 138 -10.50 14.91 -20.38
CA ILE A 138 -10.47 14.16 -19.11
C ILE A 138 -11.26 14.84 -17.99
N ARG A 139 -11.58 16.14 -18.12
CA ARG A 139 -12.31 16.92 -17.12
C ARG A 139 -13.66 16.28 -16.75
N ASP A 140 -13.97 16.28 -15.46
CA ASP A 140 -15.21 15.78 -14.86
C ASP A 140 -15.53 14.32 -15.20
N LYS A 141 -14.52 13.53 -15.56
CA LYS A 141 -14.68 12.09 -15.84
C LYS A 141 -14.17 11.24 -14.69
N TRP A 142 -14.82 10.10 -14.50
CA TRP A 142 -14.31 9.03 -13.65
C TRP A 142 -12.92 8.59 -14.09
N ILE A 143 -12.09 8.19 -13.13
CA ILE A 143 -10.71 7.74 -13.37
C ILE A 143 -10.61 6.66 -14.44
N THR A 144 -11.54 5.71 -14.51
CA THR A 144 -11.56 4.70 -15.57
C THR A 144 -11.61 5.33 -16.96
N SER A 145 -12.44 6.35 -17.15
CA SER A 145 -12.55 7.06 -18.42
C SER A 145 -11.33 7.94 -18.70
N GLN A 146 -10.78 8.59 -17.67
CA GLN A 146 -9.53 9.36 -17.81
C GLN A 146 -8.37 8.46 -18.24
N TYR A 147 -8.24 7.29 -17.60
CA TYR A 147 -7.22 6.29 -17.89
C TYR A 147 -7.32 5.76 -19.34
N THR A 148 -8.53 5.42 -19.81
CA THR A 148 -8.72 5.00 -21.21
C THR A 148 -8.30 6.07 -22.21
N ILE A 149 -8.66 7.34 -21.94
CA ILE A 149 -8.29 8.47 -22.80
C ILE A 149 -6.77 8.68 -22.77
N PHE A 150 -6.17 8.62 -21.58
CA PHE A 150 -4.72 8.70 -21.39
C PHE A 150 -3.97 7.62 -22.16
N LYS A 151 -4.35 6.33 -22.03
CA LYS A 151 -3.70 5.23 -22.74
C LYS A 151 -3.78 5.38 -24.25
N ALA A 152 -4.95 5.79 -24.76
CA ALA A 152 -5.13 6.05 -26.18
C ALA A 152 -4.18 7.15 -26.66
N GLU A 153 -4.05 8.25 -25.94
CA GLU A 153 -3.14 9.33 -26.30
C GLU A 153 -1.66 8.95 -26.15
N LEU A 154 -1.30 8.29 -25.05
CA LEU A 154 0.05 7.83 -24.75
C LEU A 154 0.59 6.93 -25.88
N SER A 155 -0.27 6.12 -26.49
CA SER A 155 0.10 5.22 -27.59
C SER A 155 0.83 5.93 -28.75
N HIS A 156 0.52 7.22 -28.98
CA HIS A 156 1.15 8.04 -30.00
C HIS A 156 2.56 8.52 -29.65
N PHE A 157 2.95 8.46 -28.37
CA PHE A 157 4.21 8.96 -27.84
C PHE A 157 5.12 7.86 -27.29
N LEU A 158 4.72 6.59 -27.39
CA LEU A 158 5.48 5.44 -26.88
C LEU A 158 6.88 5.29 -27.49
N ASN A 159 7.16 5.91 -28.63
CA ASN A 159 8.49 5.93 -29.24
C ASN A 159 9.41 7.01 -28.66
N GLN A 160 8.87 7.98 -27.92
CA GLN A 160 9.61 9.05 -27.26
C GLN A 160 9.96 8.70 -25.81
N ILE A 161 9.44 7.59 -25.28
CA ILE A 161 9.71 7.11 -23.92
C ILE A 161 10.91 6.14 -23.95
N PRO A 162 11.89 6.30 -23.04
CA PRO A 162 13.00 5.38 -22.88
C PRO A 162 12.54 3.91 -22.76
N THR A 163 13.29 2.99 -23.38
CA THR A 163 12.88 1.58 -23.46
C THR A 163 12.79 0.93 -22.09
N ASP A 164 13.72 1.27 -21.19
CA ASP A 164 13.76 0.85 -19.80
C ASP A 164 12.57 1.34 -18.98
N LEU A 165 11.89 2.43 -19.38
CA LEU A 165 10.66 2.95 -18.75
C LEU A 165 9.39 2.42 -19.41
N LYS A 166 9.45 2.15 -20.71
CA LYS A 166 8.35 1.55 -21.48
C LYS A 166 8.19 0.06 -21.19
N GLN A 167 9.27 -0.63 -20.88
CA GLN A 167 9.25 -2.06 -20.59
C GLN A 167 8.26 -2.34 -19.45
N ASP A 168 7.40 -3.34 -19.66
CA ASP A 168 6.39 -3.78 -18.70
C ASP A 168 5.33 -2.73 -18.30
N LEU A 169 5.28 -1.56 -18.95
CA LEU A 169 4.34 -0.49 -18.64
C LEU A 169 2.88 -0.96 -18.63
N ASP A 170 2.52 -1.77 -19.63
CA ASP A 170 1.19 -2.37 -19.72
C ASP A 170 0.95 -3.40 -18.59
N THR A 171 1.96 -4.15 -18.17
CA THR A 171 1.88 -5.08 -17.03
C THR A 171 1.56 -4.32 -15.73
N TYR A 172 2.24 -3.21 -15.47
CA TYR A 172 2.01 -2.42 -14.27
C TYR A 172 0.64 -1.72 -14.31
N LEU A 173 0.31 -1.04 -15.42
CA LEU A 173 -0.91 -0.24 -15.49
C LEU A 173 -2.18 -1.07 -15.80
N ASP A 174 -2.12 -2.05 -16.71
CA ASP A 174 -3.30 -2.87 -17.07
C ASP A 174 -3.40 -4.14 -16.21
N GLY A 175 -2.29 -4.59 -15.62
CA GLY A 175 -2.27 -5.69 -14.65
C GLY A 175 -2.52 -5.22 -13.23
N ILE A 176 -1.53 -4.60 -12.59
CA ILE A 176 -1.55 -4.34 -11.14
C ILE A 176 -2.59 -3.27 -10.76
N PHE A 177 -2.60 -2.12 -11.43
CA PHE A 177 -3.61 -1.08 -11.15
C PHE A 177 -5.03 -1.62 -11.36
N ASN A 178 -5.27 -2.37 -12.43
CA ASN A 178 -6.57 -2.98 -12.65
C ASN A 178 -6.93 -4.03 -11.59
N PHE A 179 -5.97 -4.84 -11.15
CA PHE A 179 -6.17 -5.82 -10.08
C PHE A 179 -6.56 -5.15 -8.76
N ILE A 180 -5.86 -4.09 -8.35
CA ILE A 180 -6.21 -3.30 -7.16
C ILE A 180 -7.61 -2.69 -7.32
N ARG A 181 -7.92 -2.11 -8.49
CA ARG A 181 -9.22 -1.51 -8.79
C ARG A 181 -10.38 -2.53 -8.72
N VAL A 182 -10.19 -3.75 -9.23
CA VAL A 182 -11.20 -4.82 -9.17
C VAL A 182 -11.46 -5.23 -7.72
N ASN A 183 -10.41 -5.45 -6.93
CA ASN A 183 -10.54 -5.78 -5.51
C ASN A 183 -11.25 -4.66 -4.73
N ARG A 184 -10.90 -3.40 -5.01
CA ARG A 184 -11.57 -2.23 -4.42
C ARG A 184 -13.05 -2.19 -4.80
N ASN A 185 -13.40 -2.41 -6.06
CA ASN A 185 -14.79 -2.42 -6.50
C ASN A 185 -15.60 -3.51 -5.79
N GLN A 186 -15.04 -4.72 -5.69
CA GLN A 186 -15.67 -5.83 -4.98
C GLN A 186 -15.90 -5.48 -3.51
N ALA A 187 -14.92 -4.86 -2.84
CA ALA A 187 -15.03 -4.42 -1.45
C ALA A 187 -16.03 -3.27 -1.26
N GLY A 188 -16.16 -2.37 -2.24
CA GLY A 188 -17.07 -1.23 -2.18
C GLY A 188 -18.53 -1.56 -2.52
N HIS A 189 -18.80 -2.69 -3.17
CA HIS A 189 -20.17 -3.10 -3.46
C HIS A 189 -20.83 -3.75 -2.22
N PRO A 190 -22.11 -3.44 -1.92
CA PRO A 190 -22.83 -3.95 -0.74
C PRO A 190 -23.25 -5.41 -0.92
N THR A 191 -22.26 -6.29 -1.15
CA THR A 191 -22.45 -7.73 -1.37
C THR A 191 -22.20 -8.55 -0.12
N GLY A 192 -21.46 -8.01 0.86
CA GLY A 192 -20.99 -8.75 2.04
C GLY A 192 -19.82 -9.69 1.77
N ASN A 193 -19.30 -9.75 0.54
CA ASN A 193 -18.15 -10.57 0.21
C ASN A 193 -16.87 -9.97 0.82
N MET A 194 -16.19 -10.75 1.65
CA MET A 194 -14.95 -10.33 2.29
C MET A 194 -13.74 -10.59 1.37
N PRO A 195 -12.81 -9.62 1.22
CA PRO A 195 -11.54 -9.86 0.57
C PRO A 195 -10.77 -10.97 1.28
N VAL A 196 -10.09 -11.82 0.50
CA VAL A 196 -9.17 -12.82 1.08
C VAL A 196 -7.96 -12.09 1.64
N ARG A 197 -7.64 -12.30 2.93
CA ARG A 197 -6.56 -11.60 3.63
C ARG A 197 -5.21 -11.66 2.89
N LYS A 198 -4.86 -12.83 2.34
CA LYS A 198 -3.64 -13.02 1.53
C LYS A 198 -3.64 -12.17 0.25
N VAL A 199 -4.81 -11.99 -0.38
CA VAL A 199 -4.96 -11.12 -1.56
C VAL A 199 -4.82 -9.65 -1.18
N ALA A 200 -5.39 -9.23 -0.04
CA ALA A 200 -5.22 -7.87 0.47
C ALA A 200 -3.75 -7.54 0.76
N LEU A 201 -3.01 -8.46 1.40
CA LEU A 201 -1.58 -8.33 1.62
C LEU A 201 -0.81 -8.19 0.31
N HIS A 202 -1.09 -9.08 -0.64
CA HIS A 202 -0.43 -9.06 -1.94
C HIS A 202 -0.69 -7.74 -2.68
N ASN A 203 -1.91 -7.20 -2.61
CA ASN A 203 -2.21 -5.89 -3.19
C ASN A 203 -1.38 -4.77 -2.56
N ILE A 204 -1.19 -4.77 -1.23
CA ILE A 204 -0.34 -3.80 -0.53
C ILE A 204 1.11 -3.94 -0.98
N GLN A 205 1.64 -5.16 -1.08
CA GLN A 205 3.01 -5.41 -1.52
C GLN A 205 3.24 -4.97 -2.96
N MET A 206 2.36 -5.40 -3.87
CA MET A 206 2.42 -5.00 -5.28
C MET A 206 2.25 -3.49 -5.46
N PHE A 207 1.59 -2.80 -4.52
CA PHE A 207 1.41 -1.36 -4.56
C PHE A 207 2.72 -0.60 -4.62
N VAL A 208 3.67 -0.96 -3.77
CA VAL A 208 4.96 -0.26 -3.68
C VAL A 208 5.72 -0.38 -4.99
N ASP A 209 5.87 -1.59 -5.51
CA ASP A 209 6.63 -1.83 -6.75
C ASP A 209 5.99 -1.14 -7.96
N TYR A 210 4.66 -1.25 -8.13
CA TYR A 210 4.02 -0.59 -9.26
C TYR A 210 4.04 0.93 -9.11
N SER A 211 3.82 1.46 -7.89
CA SER A 211 3.73 2.90 -7.71
C SER A 211 5.08 3.56 -7.97
N LYS A 212 6.18 2.96 -7.51
CA LYS A 212 7.55 3.37 -7.87
C LYS A 212 7.71 3.48 -9.38
N ARG A 213 7.30 2.44 -10.11
CA ARG A 213 7.37 2.43 -11.57
C ARG A 213 6.54 3.55 -12.22
N VAL A 214 5.35 3.82 -11.70
CA VAL A 214 4.50 4.92 -12.17
C VAL A 214 5.17 6.28 -11.90
N PHE A 215 5.80 6.45 -10.74
CA PHE A 215 6.52 7.68 -10.40
C PHE A 215 7.76 7.88 -11.26
N ASP A 216 8.52 6.85 -11.62
CA ASP A 216 9.65 6.97 -12.54
C ASP A 216 9.21 7.55 -13.90
N ILE A 217 8.06 7.11 -14.41
CA ILE A 217 7.49 7.59 -15.67
C ILE A 217 6.93 9.00 -15.52
N ARG A 218 6.28 9.28 -14.39
CA ARG A 218 5.81 10.62 -14.06
C ARG A 218 6.97 11.62 -14.05
N GLU A 219 8.09 11.29 -13.42
CA GLU A 219 9.29 12.13 -13.40
C GLU A 219 9.85 12.32 -14.81
N PHE A 220 9.83 11.28 -15.66
CA PHE A 220 10.17 11.45 -17.07
C PHE A 220 9.24 12.47 -17.77
N PHE A 221 7.92 12.41 -17.57
CA PHE A 221 6.98 13.37 -18.15
C PHE A 221 7.15 14.79 -17.62
N LEU A 222 7.51 14.97 -16.35
CA LEU A 222 7.75 16.30 -15.79
C LEU A 222 9.04 16.95 -16.33
N ASN A 223 10.05 16.14 -16.65
CA ASN A 223 11.35 16.61 -17.09
C ASN A 223 11.49 16.70 -18.62
N ASN A 224 10.50 16.23 -19.39
CA ASN A 224 10.55 16.19 -20.85
C ASN A 224 9.27 16.77 -21.46
N SER A 225 9.38 17.28 -22.68
CA SER A 225 8.22 17.63 -23.51
C SER A 225 8.27 16.79 -24.77
N PHE A 226 7.15 16.14 -25.08
CA PHE A 226 7.00 15.42 -26.33
C PHE A 226 7.08 16.39 -27.51
N THR A 227 7.54 15.87 -28.65
CA THR A 227 7.58 16.56 -29.94
C THR A 227 6.39 16.19 -30.80
#